data_AF-A0A5C6EDU9-F1
#
_entry.id   AF-A0A5C6EDU9-F1
#
_cell.length_a   1.000
_cell.length_b   1.000
_cell.length_c   1.000
_cell.angle_alpha   90.00
_cell.angle_beta   90.00
_cell.angle_gamma   90.00
#
_symmetry.space_group_name_H-M   'P 1'
#
loop_
_entity.id
_entity.type
_entity.pdbx_description
1 polymer ?
#
loop_
_entity_poly.entity_id
_entity_poly.type
_entity_poly.pdbx_seq_one_letter_code
_entity_poly.pdbx_strand_id
1 'polypeptide(L)'
;MSNPRIIFIRSLPSQRTPSIATIVWGFLFIFLSVALHASRAQAETWVGLRGNYQVEAELLGIWEDNAILLLGDGRRVSVELTNLRSDSRIQAQKLGNNKASQLQERIVQLKGQVEQANAPAPDPIPSPPAAPAYEPLGSGADAITALQHYETQAASGHALLAAYDSFPPKYRKDIDSLVKAAAEKMDPAAIPSNFAPLYSLGDFVLSHQNYLLSHPRVKSLDDSTESYFRDLLLASAGLLKTAFSPDTLDIESLRSEPFRDWLVARDAKLAPYWKQVAEVMQPVQPSYQLGAARSNSPYGYDEMDDDDMYEYEMDEPMDPDENSNQSGEAEPEGAKEMIVTRSLNENQQTATYQLVDGYWVEKELAENWATRMESLEKSISDQSGIMAMLNNSALSGLSLFVQPKIERLSTIESKAEFHQALDQQLTGVTSVGGILIPFLRSVPILKDWFPEASRSDRDRDFY
;
A
#
# COMPACT_ATOMS: atom_id res chain seq x y z
N MET A 1 11.95 -41.17 -12.07
CA MET A 1 11.04 -40.22 -12.75
C MET A 1 10.78 -39.10 -11.78
N SER A 2 10.90 -37.84 -12.22
CA SER A 2 10.77 -36.65 -11.36
C SER A 2 9.49 -35.88 -11.73
N ASN A 3 8.76 -35.41 -10.73
CA ASN A 3 7.37 -34.93 -10.88
C ASN A 3 7.25 -33.38 -10.78
N PRO A 4 6.22 -32.77 -11.40
CA PRO A 4 6.15 -31.32 -11.65
C PRO A 4 5.90 -30.32 -10.49
N ARG A 5 6.22 -29.03 -10.74
CA ARG A 5 6.04 -27.75 -9.98
C ARG A 5 5.84 -26.54 -10.95
N ILE A 6 5.85 -25.22 -10.63
CA ILE A 6 5.52 -24.11 -11.63
C ILE A 6 6.19 -22.73 -11.47
N ILE A 7 6.45 -21.97 -12.55
CA ILE A 7 6.79 -20.50 -12.61
C ILE A 7 5.71 -19.54 -13.21
N PHE A 8 5.79 -18.26 -12.83
CA PHE A 8 5.28 -17.07 -13.55
C PHE A 8 6.35 -15.95 -13.75
N ILE A 9 6.47 -15.35 -14.95
CA ILE A 9 6.89 -13.94 -15.22
C ILE A 9 6.29 -13.52 -16.57
N ARG A 10 5.49 -12.44 -16.64
CA ARG A 10 4.62 -12.16 -17.80
C ARG A 10 4.91 -10.88 -18.62
N SER A 11 4.63 -10.95 -19.93
CA SER A 11 4.52 -9.84 -20.90
C SER A 11 3.12 -9.18 -20.84
N LEU A 12 2.87 -8.09 -21.60
CA LEU A 12 1.56 -7.39 -21.62
C LEU A 12 1.09 -7.00 -23.03
N PRO A 13 -0.16 -7.33 -23.39
CA PRO A 13 -1.06 -6.53 -24.23
C PRO A 13 -2.06 -5.72 -23.37
N SER A 14 -2.80 -4.79 -23.97
CA SER A 14 -3.71 -3.87 -23.25
C SER A 14 -5.19 -4.00 -23.67
N GLN A 15 -6.14 -3.73 -22.75
CA GLN A 15 -7.24 -2.75 -22.93
C GLN A 15 -8.28 -2.65 -21.78
N ARG A 16 -8.62 -1.39 -21.44
CA ARG A 16 -9.93 -0.78 -21.08
C ARG A 16 -10.97 -1.51 -20.18
N THR A 17 -11.30 -0.89 -19.04
CA THR A 17 -12.64 -0.86 -18.39
C THR A 17 -12.79 0.39 -17.46
N PRO A 18 -14.00 0.80 -17.00
CA PRO A 18 -14.26 2.16 -16.46
C PRO A 18 -13.94 2.38 -14.97
N SER A 19 -14.00 3.63 -14.51
CA SER A 19 -13.44 4.10 -13.22
C SER A 19 -14.48 4.56 -12.17
N ILE A 20 -14.10 4.44 -10.89
CA ILE A 20 -14.94 4.60 -9.67
C ILE A 20 -15.21 6.09 -9.30
N ALA A 21 -15.00 7.04 -10.22
CA ALA A 21 -14.88 8.47 -9.91
C ALA A 21 -16.17 9.19 -9.44
N THR A 22 -17.35 8.56 -9.56
CA THR A 22 -18.65 9.26 -9.49
C THR A 22 -19.21 9.47 -8.08
N ILE A 23 -18.71 8.77 -7.05
CA ILE A 23 -19.33 8.74 -5.70
C ILE A 23 -18.88 9.91 -4.80
N VAL A 24 -17.71 10.51 -5.07
CA VAL A 24 -17.04 11.47 -4.16
C VAL A 24 -17.72 12.85 -4.07
N TRP A 25 -18.62 13.20 -5.01
CA TRP A 25 -19.25 14.53 -5.07
C TRP A 25 -20.54 14.70 -4.24
N GLY A 26 -20.98 13.67 -3.50
CA GLY A 26 -22.34 13.62 -2.93
C GLY A 26 -22.63 14.40 -1.65
N PHE A 27 -21.63 14.71 -0.81
CA PHE A 27 -21.87 15.08 0.61
C PHE A 27 -21.19 16.39 1.09
N LEU A 28 -21.11 17.42 0.25
CA LEU A 28 -20.61 18.75 0.64
C LEU A 28 -21.72 19.71 1.14
N PHE A 29 -22.68 19.24 1.93
CA PHE A 29 -23.65 20.10 2.63
C PHE A 29 -24.16 19.43 3.92
N ILE A 30 -24.46 20.24 4.95
CA ILE A 30 -24.86 19.81 6.31
C ILE A 30 -23.69 19.10 7.03
N PHE A 31 -22.86 19.80 7.82
CA PHE A 31 -23.19 19.92 9.25
C PHE A 31 -22.66 21.20 9.93
N LEU A 32 -23.10 22.37 9.47
CA LEU A 32 -23.05 23.58 10.32
C LEU A 32 -24.14 23.46 11.39
N SER A 33 -23.78 23.63 12.67
CA SER A 33 -24.65 23.74 13.88
C SER A 33 -24.80 22.49 14.80
N VAL A 34 -23.79 22.27 15.66
CA VAL A 34 -24.01 21.89 17.07
C VAL A 34 -23.12 22.80 17.93
N ALA A 35 -23.59 24.01 18.26
CA ALA A 35 -24.36 24.29 19.48
C ALA A 35 -23.54 24.16 20.77
N LEU A 36 -22.77 25.22 21.06
CA LEU A 36 -22.07 25.47 22.32
C LEU A 36 -23.01 25.31 23.54
N HIS A 37 -22.98 24.16 24.21
CA HIS A 37 -23.60 23.99 25.51
C HIS A 37 -22.69 24.56 26.61
N ALA A 38 -22.54 25.89 26.58
CA ALA A 38 -21.90 26.63 27.65
C ALA A 38 -22.78 26.55 28.91
N SER A 39 -22.40 25.68 29.85
CA SER A 39 -22.98 25.63 31.19
C SER A 39 -22.96 27.04 31.79
N ARG A 40 -24.14 27.65 31.99
CA ARG A 40 -24.24 28.95 32.64
C ARG A 40 -23.73 28.80 34.08
N ALA A 41 -22.54 29.33 34.35
CA ALA A 41 -22.08 29.54 35.70
C ALA A 41 -23.12 30.38 36.46
N GLN A 42 -23.33 30.10 37.74
CA GLN A 42 -24.25 30.91 38.53
C GLN A 42 -23.63 32.29 38.74
N ALA A 43 -24.40 33.34 38.45
CA ALA A 43 -23.95 34.71 38.65
C ALA A 43 -23.75 34.97 40.15
N GLU A 44 -22.64 35.60 40.49
CA GLU A 44 -22.20 35.83 41.86
C GLU A 44 -22.55 37.27 42.27
N THR A 45 -22.94 37.48 43.53
CA THR A 45 -23.37 38.79 44.02
C THR A 45 -22.18 39.61 44.56
N TRP A 46 -21.83 40.68 43.84
CA TRP A 46 -20.73 41.59 44.18
C TRP A 46 -21.27 42.87 44.82
N VAL A 47 -20.72 43.23 45.99
CA VAL A 47 -21.15 44.43 46.74
C VAL A 47 -20.00 45.42 46.90
N GLY A 48 -20.24 46.66 46.48
CA GLY A 48 -19.28 47.75 46.64
C GLY A 48 -19.06 48.15 48.10
N LEU A 49 -17.89 48.73 48.40
CA LEU A 49 -17.42 49.02 49.76
C LEU A 49 -18.42 49.78 50.66
N ARG A 50 -19.21 50.69 50.07
CA ARG A 50 -20.21 51.51 50.77
C ARG A 50 -21.58 50.82 50.93
N GLY A 51 -21.81 49.68 50.28
CA GLY A 51 -23.12 49.00 50.20
C GLY A 51 -24.09 49.59 49.17
N ASN A 52 -23.83 50.79 48.64
CA ASN A 52 -24.71 51.51 47.69
C ASN A 52 -24.92 50.81 46.33
N TYR A 53 -24.09 49.81 45.99
CA TYR A 53 -24.13 49.12 44.70
C TYR A 53 -23.96 47.62 44.92
N GLN A 54 -24.87 46.85 44.31
CA GLN A 54 -24.89 45.39 44.27
C GLN A 54 -25.08 44.97 42.81
N VAL A 55 -24.29 43.99 42.36
CA VAL A 55 -24.24 43.56 40.95
C VAL A 55 -24.15 42.03 40.89
N GLU A 56 -24.93 41.40 40.03
CA GLU A 56 -24.80 39.97 39.71
C GLU A 56 -23.90 39.79 38.48
N ALA A 57 -22.79 39.06 38.65
CA ALA A 57 -21.79 38.85 37.62
C ALA A 57 -20.95 37.59 37.88
N GLU A 58 -20.35 37.00 36.85
CA GLU A 58 -19.33 35.94 37.03
C GLU A 58 -17.93 36.56 37.16
N LEU A 59 -17.12 36.15 38.14
CA LEU A 59 -15.70 36.53 38.16
C LEU A 59 -14.94 35.81 37.03
N LEU A 60 -14.47 36.54 36.02
CA LEU A 60 -13.57 36.00 34.99
C LEU A 60 -12.16 35.75 35.52
N GLY A 61 -11.66 36.64 36.38
CA GLY A 61 -10.35 36.53 37.02
C GLY A 61 -9.96 37.80 37.77
N ILE A 62 -8.72 37.85 38.27
CA ILE A 62 -8.11 39.05 38.87
C ILE A 62 -6.93 39.49 38.01
N TRP A 63 -6.80 40.79 37.76
CA TRP A 63 -5.69 41.40 37.02
C TRP A 63 -5.33 42.73 37.68
N GLU A 64 -4.05 42.97 38.03
CA GLU A 64 -3.57 44.23 38.63
C GLU A 64 -4.51 44.78 39.74
N ASP A 65 -4.76 43.98 40.78
CA ASP A 65 -5.67 44.28 41.90
C ASP A 65 -7.13 44.64 41.53
N ASN A 66 -7.56 44.33 40.30
CA ASN A 66 -8.95 44.44 39.85
C ASN A 66 -9.60 43.06 39.66
N ALA A 67 -10.81 42.89 40.19
CA ALA A 67 -11.70 41.80 39.80
C ALA A 67 -12.33 42.11 38.43
N ILE A 68 -12.13 41.22 37.46
CA ILE A 68 -12.75 41.32 36.14
C ILE A 68 -14.05 40.52 36.14
N LEU A 69 -15.18 41.22 36.05
CA LEU A 69 -16.53 40.67 36.18
C LEU A 69 -17.25 40.63 34.83
N LEU A 70 -18.00 39.56 34.55
CA LEU A 70 -18.89 39.42 33.40
C LEU A 70 -20.35 39.58 33.84
N LEU A 71 -21.00 40.65 33.41
CA LEU A 71 -22.42 40.90 33.67
C LEU A 71 -23.31 39.90 32.89
N GLY A 72 -24.53 39.67 33.37
CA GLY A 72 -25.52 38.83 32.69
C GLY A 72 -25.95 39.31 31.29
N ASP A 73 -25.60 40.54 30.91
CA ASP A 73 -25.76 41.09 29.55
C ASP A 73 -24.53 40.90 28.64
N GLY A 74 -23.50 40.22 29.13
CA GLY A 74 -22.25 39.94 28.40
C GLY A 74 -21.20 41.05 28.46
N ARG A 75 -21.48 42.21 29.07
CA ARG A 75 -20.46 43.26 29.27
C ARG A 75 -19.45 42.86 30.33
N ARG A 76 -18.18 43.19 30.10
CA ARG A 76 -17.10 43.05 31.08
C ARG A 76 -16.91 44.35 31.85
N VAL A 77 -16.69 44.25 33.17
CA VAL A 77 -16.43 45.38 34.06
C VAL A 77 -15.18 45.08 34.90
N SER A 78 -14.27 46.03 34.99
CA SER A 78 -13.13 45.98 35.92
C SER A 78 -13.52 46.67 37.23
N VAL A 79 -13.38 45.98 38.37
CA VAL A 79 -13.68 46.53 39.69
C VAL A 79 -12.48 46.32 40.61
N GLU A 80 -11.82 47.41 40.99
CA GLU A 80 -10.70 47.41 41.94
C GLU A 80 -11.09 46.73 43.26
N LEU A 81 -10.27 45.78 43.74
CA LEU A 81 -10.58 44.98 44.92
C LEU A 81 -10.77 45.83 46.18
N THR A 82 -10.07 46.96 46.27
CA THR A 82 -10.20 47.97 47.33
C THR A 82 -11.62 48.56 47.42
N ASN A 83 -12.33 48.65 46.30
CA ASN A 83 -13.67 49.21 46.15
C ASN A 83 -14.79 48.18 46.37
N LEU A 84 -14.46 46.90 46.60
CA LEU A 84 -15.38 45.87 47.08
C LEU A 84 -15.44 45.82 48.62
N ARG A 85 -16.58 45.42 49.18
CA ARG A 85 -16.71 45.05 50.61
C ARG A 85 -15.76 43.90 50.96
N SER A 86 -15.45 43.75 52.25
CA SER A 86 -14.66 42.64 52.82
C SER A 86 -15.05 41.29 52.24
N ASP A 87 -16.36 41.02 52.22
CA ASP A 87 -16.92 39.70 51.95
C ASP A 87 -16.80 39.37 50.46
N SER A 88 -17.17 40.31 49.59
CA SER A 88 -16.95 40.22 48.14
C SER A 88 -15.45 40.24 47.77
N ARG A 89 -14.57 40.85 48.56
CA ARG A 89 -13.10 40.82 48.33
C ARG A 89 -12.50 39.45 48.66
N ILE A 90 -12.90 38.87 49.79
CA ILE A 90 -12.53 37.50 50.18
C ILE A 90 -13.08 36.49 49.15
N GLN A 91 -14.32 36.69 48.69
CA GLN A 91 -14.93 35.91 47.61
C GLN A 91 -14.14 36.06 46.29
N ALA A 92 -13.79 37.27 45.87
CA ALA A 92 -12.97 37.51 44.68
C ALA A 92 -11.63 36.79 44.77
N GLN A 93 -10.91 36.93 45.88
CA GLN A 93 -9.61 36.28 46.09
C GLN A 93 -9.74 34.74 46.11
N LYS A 94 -10.75 34.18 46.77
CA LYS A 94 -10.99 32.73 46.81
C LYS A 94 -11.33 32.17 45.43
N LEU A 95 -12.22 32.82 44.68
CA LEU A 95 -12.61 32.40 43.33
C LEU A 95 -11.49 32.63 42.31
N GLY A 96 -10.76 33.73 42.42
CA GLY A 96 -9.59 34.03 41.60
C GLY A 96 -8.49 33.00 41.79
N ASN A 97 -8.15 32.65 43.03
CA ASN A 97 -7.21 31.58 43.34
C ASN A 97 -7.70 30.22 42.81
N ASN A 98 -8.98 29.87 43.03
CA ASN A 98 -9.55 28.62 42.51
C ASN A 98 -9.50 28.56 40.96
N LYS A 99 -9.87 29.64 40.26
CA LYS A 99 -9.81 29.70 38.79
C LYS A 99 -8.37 29.71 38.29
N ALA A 100 -7.43 30.36 38.97
CA ALA A 100 -6.01 30.29 38.64
C ALA A 100 -5.44 28.87 38.80
N SER A 101 -5.77 28.17 39.88
CA SER A 101 -5.42 26.76 40.07
C SER A 101 -6.03 25.87 38.98
N GLN A 102 -7.32 26.01 38.68
CA GLN A 102 -7.97 25.25 37.60
C GLN A 102 -7.40 25.56 36.21
N LEU A 103 -7.00 26.80 35.94
CA LEU A 103 -6.31 27.16 34.70
C LEU A 103 -4.92 26.52 34.64
N GLN A 104 -4.16 26.53 35.74
CA GLN A 104 -2.85 25.88 35.81
C GLN A 104 -2.96 24.35 35.67
N GLU A 105 -3.93 23.72 36.33
CA GLU A 105 -4.26 22.29 36.18
C GLU A 105 -4.62 21.97 34.72
N ARG A 106 -5.48 22.77 34.07
CA ARG A 106 -5.80 22.61 32.65
C ARG A 106 -4.59 22.83 31.76
N ILE A 107 -3.71 23.79 32.05
CA ILE A 107 -2.48 24.02 31.28
C ILE A 107 -1.54 22.81 31.42
N VAL A 108 -1.41 22.22 32.60
CA VAL A 108 -0.61 21.00 32.81
C VAL A 108 -1.26 19.79 32.12
N GLN A 109 -2.58 19.62 32.20
CA GLN A 109 -3.31 18.55 31.49
C GLN A 109 -3.21 18.70 29.96
N LEU A 110 -3.39 19.91 29.44
CA LEU A 110 -3.24 20.20 28.01
C LEU A 110 -1.80 20.02 27.55
N LYS A 111 -0.80 20.41 28.35
CA LYS A 111 0.61 20.09 28.07
C LYS A 111 0.85 18.58 28.03
N GLY A 112 0.41 17.82 29.03
CA GLY A 112 0.53 16.36 29.03
C GLY A 112 -0.20 15.68 27.86
N GLN A 113 -1.38 16.18 27.47
CA GLN A 113 -2.10 15.70 26.28
C GLN A 113 -1.39 16.07 24.97
N VAL A 114 -0.80 17.26 24.88
CA VAL A 114 0.02 17.68 23.73
C VAL A 114 1.30 16.86 23.68
N GLU A 115 2.03 16.70 24.79
CA GLU A 115 3.23 15.86 24.90
C GLU A 115 2.94 14.40 24.54
N GLN A 116 1.79 13.85 24.96
CA GLN A 116 1.37 12.49 24.59
C GLN A 116 0.92 12.37 23.13
N ALA A 117 0.28 13.41 22.55
CA ALA A 117 -0.11 13.43 21.14
C ALA A 117 1.03 13.78 20.18
N ASN A 118 2.07 14.45 20.69
CA ASN A 118 3.33 14.79 20.03
C ASN A 118 4.41 13.73 20.29
N ALA A 119 4.16 12.75 21.15
CA ALA A 119 5.08 11.66 21.40
C ALA A 119 5.38 10.94 20.09
N PRO A 120 6.66 10.59 19.81
CA PRO A 120 6.98 9.72 18.69
C PRO A 120 6.31 8.35 18.90
N ALA A 121 6.30 7.54 17.83
CA ALA A 121 5.94 6.14 17.97
C ALA A 121 6.78 5.43 19.06
N PRO A 122 6.23 4.38 19.70
CA PRO A 122 7.05 3.43 20.44
C PRO A 122 8.19 2.92 19.54
N ASP A 123 9.42 2.96 20.05
CA ASP A 123 10.59 2.35 19.43
C ASP A 123 11.07 1.18 20.33
N PRO A 124 11.18 -0.06 19.83
CA PRO A 124 10.84 -0.48 18.46
C PRO A 124 9.34 -0.37 18.16
N ILE A 125 9.04 -0.07 16.89
CA ILE A 125 7.69 -0.15 16.33
C ILE A 125 7.13 -1.56 16.59
N PRO A 126 5.84 -1.71 16.94
CA PRO A 126 5.20 -3.02 17.04
C PRO A 126 5.35 -3.79 15.73
N SER A 127 6.18 -4.84 15.73
CA SER A 127 6.26 -5.77 14.61
C SER A 127 4.88 -6.38 14.33
N PRO A 128 4.46 -6.53 13.06
CA PRO A 128 3.24 -7.25 12.74
C PRO A 128 3.31 -8.70 13.25
N PRO A 129 2.14 -9.36 13.43
CA PRO A 129 2.10 -10.78 13.73
C PRO A 129 2.95 -11.59 12.75
N ALA A 130 3.66 -12.60 13.25
CA ALA A 130 4.46 -13.47 12.41
C ALA A 130 3.62 -14.04 11.26
N ALA A 131 4.20 -14.07 10.06
CA ALA A 131 3.62 -14.79 8.94
C ALA A 131 3.52 -16.30 9.26
N PRO A 132 2.68 -17.05 8.54
CA PRO A 132 2.81 -18.51 8.44
C PRO A 132 4.25 -18.93 8.12
N ALA A 133 4.55 -20.22 8.30
CA ALA A 133 5.76 -20.78 7.73
C ALA A 133 5.60 -20.92 6.21
N TYR A 134 6.64 -20.60 5.45
CA TYR A 134 6.67 -20.89 4.01
C TYR A 134 6.54 -22.40 3.78
N GLU A 135 5.54 -22.81 3.00
CA GLU A 135 5.35 -24.22 2.63
C GLU A 135 5.85 -24.43 1.19
N PRO A 136 6.84 -25.31 0.95
CA PRO A 136 7.33 -25.59 -0.40
C PRO A 136 6.30 -26.41 -1.18
N LEU A 137 6.15 -26.08 -2.47
CA LEU A 137 5.17 -26.73 -3.35
C LEU A 137 5.32 -28.26 -3.38
N GLY A 138 4.21 -28.98 -3.27
CA GLY A 138 4.17 -30.45 -3.36
C GLY A 138 4.75 -30.98 -4.69
N SER A 139 5.43 -32.13 -4.64
CA SER A 139 6.00 -32.76 -5.83
C SER A 139 4.92 -33.43 -6.68
N GLY A 140 4.74 -33.00 -7.93
CA GLY A 140 3.73 -33.54 -8.83
C GLY A 140 2.41 -32.78 -8.83
N ALA A 141 2.41 -31.51 -8.46
CA ALA A 141 1.26 -30.64 -8.66
C ALA A 141 0.94 -30.50 -10.18
N ASP A 142 -0.35 -30.49 -10.51
CA ASP A 142 -0.82 -30.03 -11.82
C ASP A 142 -0.66 -28.52 -11.97
N ALA A 143 -1.05 -27.98 -13.13
CA ALA A 143 -0.95 -26.54 -13.39
C ALA A 143 -1.68 -25.75 -12.28
N ILE A 144 -2.99 -25.93 -12.17
CA ILE A 144 -3.88 -25.13 -11.31
C ILE A 144 -3.46 -25.17 -9.84
N THR A 145 -3.15 -26.36 -9.31
CA THR A 145 -2.75 -26.57 -7.91
C THR A 145 -1.55 -25.71 -7.52
N ALA A 146 -0.59 -25.57 -8.44
CA ALA A 146 0.63 -24.81 -8.17
C ALA A 146 0.50 -23.31 -8.52
N LEU A 147 -0.43 -22.92 -9.40
CA LEU A 147 -0.84 -21.50 -9.49
C LEU A 147 -1.50 -21.05 -8.17
N GLN A 148 -2.39 -21.88 -7.62
CA GLN A 148 -3.06 -21.64 -6.33
C GLN A 148 -2.08 -21.64 -5.14
N HIS A 149 -1.08 -22.53 -5.15
CA HIS A 149 -0.01 -22.53 -4.15
C HIS A 149 0.78 -21.21 -4.16
N TYR A 150 1.16 -20.71 -5.34
CA TYR A 150 1.84 -19.42 -5.45
C TYR A 150 1.01 -18.29 -4.85
N GLU A 151 -0.27 -18.15 -5.23
CA GLU A 151 -1.15 -17.09 -4.69
C GLU A 151 -1.37 -17.25 -3.16
N THR A 152 -1.42 -18.49 -2.65
CA THR A 152 -1.53 -18.79 -1.21
C THR A 152 -0.26 -18.37 -0.44
N GLN A 153 0.92 -18.68 -0.95
CA GLN A 153 2.20 -18.28 -0.35
C GLN A 153 2.42 -16.77 -0.49
N ALA A 154 2.02 -16.17 -1.61
CA ALA A 154 2.03 -14.74 -1.86
C ALA A 154 1.15 -13.98 -0.84
N ALA A 155 -0.10 -14.41 -0.64
CA ALA A 155 -0.99 -13.85 0.38
C ALA A 155 -0.46 -14.06 1.82
N SER A 156 0.30 -15.14 2.05
CA SER A 156 1.00 -15.40 3.33
C SER A 156 2.26 -14.54 3.52
N GLY A 157 2.66 -13.75 2.52
CA GLY A 157 3.79 -12.82 2.54
C GLY A 157 5.06 -13.31 1.82
N HIS A 158 5.08 -14.56 1.34
CA HIS A 158 6.26 -15.23 0.80
C HIS A 158 6.43 -15.10 -0.72
N ALA A 159 5.87 -14.05 -1.34
CA ALA A 159 5.74 -13.95 -2.80
C ALA A 159 7.08 -14.14 -3.55
N LEU A 160 8.17 -13.58 -3.02
CA LEU A 160 9.49 -13.65 -3.66
C LEU A 160 10.10 -15.05 -3.57
N LEU A 161 10.04 -15.69 -2.40
CA LEU A 161 10.54 -17.05 -2.20
C LEU A 161 9.68 -18.08 -2.95
N ALA A 162 8.36 -17.91 -2.92
CA ALA A 162 7.42 -18.69 -3.71
C ALA A 162 7.71 -18.58 -5.20
N ALA A 163 7.92 -17.36 -5.72
CA ALA A 163 8.32 -17.10 -7.10
C ALA A 163 9.70 -17.66 -7.45
N TYR A 164 10.64 -17.80 -6.52
CA TYR A 164 11.95 -18.40 -6.79
C TYR A 164 11.94 -19.93 -6.79
N ASP A 165 11.36 -20.57 -5.76
CA ASP A 165 11.26 -22.04 -5.70
C ASP A 165 10.31 -22.62 -6.77
N SER A 166 9.52 -21.74 -7.38
CA SER A 166 8.78 -21.89 -8.65
C SER A 166 9.65 -22.36 -9.83
N PHE A 167 10.94 -22.01 -9.87
CA PHE A 167 11.80 -22.24 -11.04
C PHE A 167 12.38 -23.67 -11.10
N PRO A 168 12.48 -24.29 -12.29
CA PRO A 168 13.23 -25.52 -12.47
C PRO A 168 14.70 -25.34 -12.09
N PRO A 169 15.41 -26.41 -11.69
CA PRO A 169 16.76 -26.29 -11.12
C PRO A 169 17.75 -25.63 -12.07
N LYS A 170 17.58 -25.84 -13.39
CA LYS A 170 18.32 -25.11 -14.43
C LYS A 170 18.11 -23.60 -14.33
N TYR A 171 16.85 -23.15 -14.40
CA TYR A 171 16.54 -21.73 -14.43
C TYR A 171 16.91 -21.03 -13.11
N ARG A 172 16.79 -21.73 -11.96
CA ARG A 172 17.34 -21.22 -10.68
C ARG A 172 18.85 -21.02 -10.75
N LYS A 173 19.61 -21.98 -11.26
CA LYS A 173 21.05 -21.84 -11.44
C LYS A 173 21.41 -20.67 -12.37
N ASP A 174 20.63 -20.45 -13.43
CA ASP A 174 20.82 -19.30 -14.33
C ASP A 174 20.57 -17.97 -13.56
N ILE A 175 19.49 -17.89 -12.77
CA ILE A 175 19.18 -16.74 -11.89
C ILE A 175 20.28 -16.51 -10.85
N ASP A 176 20.70 -17.55 -10.12
CA ASP A 176 21.75 -17.48 -9.08
C ASP A 176 23.06 -16.93 -9.68
N SER A 177 23.36 -17.32 -10.92
CA SER A 177 24.55 -16.87 -11.66
C SER A 177 24.44 -15.40 -12.07
N LEU A 178 23.26 -14.95 -12.55
CA LEU A 178 22.99 -13.54 -12.84
C LEU A 178 23.02 -12.66 -11.58
N VAL A 179 22.41 -13.12 -10.48
CA VAL A 179 22.40 -12.37 -9.21
C VAL A 179 23.83 -12.24 -8.66
N LYS A 180 24.64 -13.30 -8.73
CA LYS A 180 26.05 -13.22 -8.32
C LYS A 180 26.86 -12.27 -9.21
N ALA A 181 26.72 -12.37 -10.54
CA ALA A 181 27.39 -11.48 -11.47
C ALA A 181 26.97 -9.99 -11.29
N ALA A 182 25.72 -9.74 -10.86
CA ALA A 182 25.27 -8.41 -10.47
C ALA A 182 25.90 -7.96 -9.13
N ALA A 183 25.86 -8.80 -8.09
CA ALA A 183 26.43 -8.49 -6.78
C ALA A 183 27.94 -8.24 -6.82
N GLU A 184 28.69 -8.96 -7.66
CA GLU A 184 30.12 -8.73 -7.92
C GLU A 184 30.42 -7.37 -8.57
N LYS A 185 29.45 -6.78 -9.29
CA LYS A 185 29.56 -5.47 -9.95
C LYS A 185 28.98 -4.30 -9.15
N MET A 186 28.18 -4.56 -8.12
CA MET A 186 27.64 -3.54 -7.23
C MET A 186 28.73 -3.03 -6.27
N ASP A 187 28.84 -1.71 -6.11
CA ASP A 187 29.64 -1.11 -5.03
C ASP A 187 28.87 -1.19 -3.70
N PRO A 188 29.37 -1.91 -2.67
CA PRO A 188 28.71 -1.97 -1.37
C PRO A 188 28.53 -0.59 -0.72
N ALA A 189 29.41 0.39 -1.00
CA ALA A 189 29.28 1.74 -0.48
C ALA A 189 28.15 2.56 -1.16
N ALA A 190 27.69 2.16 -2.35
CA ALA A 190 26.58 2.77 -3.05
C ALA A 190 25.20 2.22 -2.63
N ILE A 191 25.15 1.08 -1.93
CA ILE A 191 23.89 0.48 -1.47
C ILE A 191 23.18 1.36 -0.44
N PRO A 192 23.83 1.83 0.66
CA PRO A 192 23.14 2.64 1.65
C PRO A 192 22.66 3.97 1.07
N SER A 193 23.43 4.63 0.20
CA SER A 193 23.05 5.92 -0.38
C SER A 193 21.88 5.82 -1.36
N ASN A 194 21.82 4.76 -2.17
CA ASN A 194 20.72 4.54 -3.12
C ASN A 194 19.40 4.18 -2.43
N PHE A 195 19.44 3.46 -1.31
CA PHE A 195 18.24 2.97 -0.60
C PHE A 195 17.86 3.76 0.66
N ALA A 196 18.75 4.62 1.19
CA ALA A 196 18.45 5.52 2.30
C ALA A 196 17.18 6.38 2.12
N PRO A 197 16.79 6.86 0.93
CA PRO A 197 15.53 7.61 0.75
C PRO A 197 14.26 6.77 0.97
N LEU A 198 14.33 5.45 0.74
CA LEU A 198 13.23 4.53 1.02
C LEU A 198 13.20 4.13 2.50
N TYR A 199 14.36 3.86 3.08
CA TYR A 199 14.49 3.60 4.51
C TYR A 199 14.00 4.79 5.34
N SER A 200 14.45 6.01 5.02
CA SER A 200 14.07 7.23 5.74
C SER A 200 12.60 7.60 5.55
N LEU A 201 11.98 7.26 4.41
CA LEU A 201 10.53 7.38 4.24
C LEU A 201 9.76 6.44 5.17
N GLY A 202 10.17 5.17 5.26
CA GLY A 202 9.60 4.22 6.22
C GLY A 202 9.78 4.69 7.67
N ASP A 203 11.00 5.06 8.04
CA ASP A 203 11.34 5.51 9.40
C ASP A 203 10.65 6.82 9.79
N PHE A 204 10.54 7.78 8.86
CA PHE A 204 9.80 9.02 9.06
C PHE A 204 8.30 8.77 9.29
N VAL A 205 7.66 7.98 8.44
CA VAL A 205 6.22 7.69 8.56
C VAL A 205 5.91 6.96 9.88
N LEU A 206 6.78 6.05 10.29
CA LEU A 206 6.65 5.34 11.55
C LEU A 206 6.85 6.26 12.76
N SER A 207 7.96 6.99 12.83
CA SER A 207 8.27 7.89 13.95
C SER A 207 7.22 9.00 14.11
N HIS A 208 6.71 9.54 13.00
CA HIS A 208 5.72 10.63 12.97
C HIS A 208 4.26 10.13 12.85
N GLN A 209 3.98 8.84 13.07
CA GLN A 209 2.64 8.29 12.85
C GLN A 209 1.54 9.04 13.63
N ASN A 210 1.80 9.47 14.87
CA ASN A 210 0.83 10.21 15.68
C ASN A 210 0.46 11.57 15.07
N TYR A 211 1.41 12.22 14.38
CA TYR A 211 1.19 13.49 13.67
C TYR A 211 0.38 13.25 12.39
N LEU A 212 0.76 12.23 11.61
CA LEU A 212 0.09 11.85 10.37
C LEU A 212 -1.37 11.40 10.60
N LEU A 213 -1.59 10.48 11.55
CA LEU A 213 -2.89 9.88 11.86
C LEU A 213 -3.85 10.84 12.56
N SER A 214 -3.33 11.90 13.19
CA SER A 214 -4.16 12.96 13.80
C SER A 214 -4.35 14.19 12.91
N HIS A 215 -3.93 14.12 11.64
CA HIS A 215 -4.17 15.17 10.65
C HIS A 215 -5.68 15.37 10.40
N PRO A 216 -6.19 16.60 10.24
CA PRO A 216 -7.62 16.86 10.07
C PRO A 216 -8.28 16.07 8.92
N ARG A 217 -7.57 15.87 7.80
CA ARG A 217 -8.04 15.07 6.65
C ARG A 217 -8.15 13.56 6.93
N VAL A 218 -7.42 13.06 7.93
CA VAL A 218 -7.49 11.65 8.37
C VAL A 218 -8.61 11.52 9.41
N LYS A 219 -8.70 12.46 10.34
CA LYS A 219 -9.77 12.54 11.35
C LYS A 219 -11.14 12.97 10.80
N SER A 220 -11.26 13.22 9.50
CA SER A 220 -12.52 13.41 8.77
C SER A 220 -12.96 12.17 7.98
N LEU A 221 -12.19 11.07 8.05
CA LEU A 221 -12.60 9.76 7.53
C LEU A 221 -13.58 9.10 8.53
N ASP A 222 -14.35 8.12 8.07
CA ASP A 222 -15.05 7.22 8.97
C ASP A 222 -14.08 6.23 9.66
N ASP A 223 -14.51 5.61 10.76
CA ASP A 223 -13.67 4.70 11.55
C ASP A 223 -13.06 3.54 10.74
N SER A 224 -13.76 3.04 9.70
CA SER A 224 -13.28 1.93 8.88
C SER A 224 -12.22 2.39 7.88
N THR A 225 -12.42 3.54 7.24
CA THR A 225 -11.45 4.14 6.31
C THR A 225 -10.23 4.70 7.07
N GLU A 226 -10.40 5.22 8.30
CA GLU A 226 -9.25 5.57 9.15
C GLU A 226 -8.44 4.32 9.52
N SER A 227 -9.10 3.22 9.91
CA SER A 227 -8.40 1.97 10.22
C SER A 227 -7.63 1.46 9.00
N TYR A 228 -8.31 1.28 7.87
CA TYR A 228 -7.68 0.86 6.61
C TYR A 228 -6.47 1.73 6.24
N PHE A 229 -6.62 3.06 6.30
CA PHE A 229 -5.53 3.99 6.00
C PHE A 229 -4.35 3.84 6.96
N ARG A 230 -4.61 3.80 8.27
CA ARG A 230 -3.60 3.62 9.32
C ARG A 230 -2.85 2.30 9.14
N ASP A 231 -3.60 1.22 8.99
CA ASP A 231 -3.07 -0.12 9.04
C ASP A 231 -2.27 -0.40 7.75
N LEU A 232 -2.70 0.12 6.58
CA LEU A 232 -1.92 0.13 5.34
C LEU A 232 -0.66 1.02 5.42
N LEU A 233 -0.78 2.22 6.00
CA LEU A 233 0.33 3.17 6.13
C LEU A 233 1.47 2.60 6.99
N LEU A 234 1.12 2.00 8.14
CA LEU A 234 2.08 1.40 9.07
C LEU A 234 2.69 0.12 8.49
N ALA A 235 1.88 -0.75 7.87
CA ALA A 235 2.38 -1.95 7.20
C ALA A 235 3.38 -1.60 6.07
N SER A 236 3.03 -0.61 5.24
CA SER A 236 3.88 -0.15 4.14
C SER A 236 5.17 0.52 4.64
N ALA A 237 5.09 1.32 5.71
CA ALA A 237 6.27 1.99 6.27
C ALA A 237 7.20 1.01 7.00
N GLY A 238 6.65 0.03 7.72
CA GLY A 238 7.39 -1.09 8.30
C GLY A 238 8.05 -1.96 7.24
N LEU A 239 7.34 -2.23 6.14
CA LEU A 239 7.90 -2.90 4.97
C LEU A 239 9.07 -2.11 4.38
N LEU A 240 8.92 -0.80 4.13
CA LEU A 240 10.01 0.04 3.61
C LEU A 240 11.23 0.07 4.56
N LYS A 241 11.01 0.32 5.86
CA LYS A 241 12.09 0.34 6.87
C LYS A 241 12.84 -1.01 6.92
N THR A 242 12.12 -2.12 6.77
CA THR A 242 12.72 -3.48 6.83
C THR A 242 13.33 -3.92 5.49
N ALA A 243 12.74 -3.55 4.35
CA ALA A 243 13.20 -3.89 3.00
C ALA A 243 14.40 -3.06 2.52
N PHE A 244 14.68 -1.93 3.19
CA PHE A 244 15.75 -1.02 2.80
C PHE A 244 16.71 -0.66 3.95
N SER A 245 16.67 -1.37 5.09
CA SER A 245 17.68 -1.16 6.15
C SER A 245 19.07 -1.59 5.68
N PRO A 246 20.14 -0.86 6.06
CA PRO A 246 21.52 -1.21 5.70
C PRO A 246 21.87 -2.66 6.05
N ASP A 247 21.52 -3.10 7.26
CA ASP A 247 21.80 -4.45 7.80
C ASP A 247 21.05 -5.60 7.10
N THR A 248 20.24 -5.30 6.07
CA THR A 248 19.48 -6.31 5.32
C THR A 248 19.70 -6.28 3.81
N LEU A 249 20.55 -5.36 3.32
CA LEU A 249 21.00 -5.28 1.93
C LEU A 249 22.48 -5.67 1.79
N ASP A 250 22.90 -6.70 2.54
CA ASP A 250 24.26 -7.21 2.51
C ASP A 250 24.58 -7.86 1.16
N ILE A 251 25.43 -7.19 0.39
CA ILE A 251 25.96 -7.64 -0.90
C ILE A 251 27.04 -8.72 -0.74
N GLU A 252 27.76 -8.77 0.39
CA GLU A 252 28.78 -9.79 0.61
C GLU A 252 28.15 -11.16 0.88
N SER A 253 27.02 -11.21 1.60
CA SER A 253 26.15 -12.41 1.62
C SER A 253 25.71 -12.81 0.21
N LEU A 254 25.19 -11.89 -0.61
CA LEU A 254 24.77 -12.18 -2.00
C LEU A 254 25.90 -12.68 -2.92
N ARG A 255 27.16 -12.36 -2.62
CA ARG A 255 28.33 -12.87 -3.35
C ARG A 255 28.80 -14.24 -2.85
N SER A 256 28.62 -14.54 -1.57
CA SER A 256 29.25 -15.69 -0.90
C SER A 256 28.29 -16.86 -0.65
N GLU A 257 27.00 -16.59 -0.46
CA GLU A 257 25.96 -17.58 -0.16
C GLU A 257 25.15 -17.94 -1.42
N PRO A 258 24.46 -19.10 -1.46
CA PRO A 258 23.47 -19.38 -2.50
C PRO A 258 22.33 -18.35 -2.45
N PHE A 259 21.94 -17.80 -3.61
CA PHE A 259 20.90 -16.76 -3.66
C PHE A 259 19.57 -17.20 -3.02
N ARG A 260 19.21 -18.49 -3.13
CA ARG A 260 18.05 -19.06 -2.41
C ARG A 260 18.12 -18.84 -0.90
N ASP A 261 19.28 -19.05 -0.28
CA ASP A 261 19.40 -19.04 1.17
C ASP A 261 19.41 -17.61 1.72
N TRP A 262 20.05 -16.68 0.98
CA TRP A 262 19.86 -15.24 1.17
C TRP A 262 18.39 -14.85 1.04
N LEU A 263 17.70 -15.36 0.01
CA LEU A 263 16.28 -15.06 -0.23
C LEU A 263 15.38 -15.59 0.89
N VAL A 264 15.64 -16.78 1.45
CA VAL A 264 14.93 -17.30 2.64
C VAL A 264 15.19 -16.40 3.86
N ALA A 265 16.44 -16.00 4.10
CA ALA A 265 16.80 -15.10 5.21
C ALA A 265 16.21 -13.69 5.04
N ARG A 266 15.95 -13.27 3.79
CA ARG A 266 15.30 -12.01 3.43
C ARG A 266 13.78 -12.09 3.59
N ASP A 267 13.18 -13.15 3.04
CA ASP A 267 11.75 -13.45 3.07
C ASP A 267 11.23 -13.55 4.51
N ALA A 268 11.93 -14.28 5.38
CA ALA A 268 11.57 -14.41 6.81
C ALA A 268 11.50 -13.06 7.57
N LYS A 269 12.20 -12.02 7.10
CA LYS A 269 12.14 -10.66 7.67
C LYS A 269 11.01 -9.81 7.05
N LEU A 270 10.57 -10.12 5.83
CA LEU A 270 9.62 -9.31 5.06
C LEU A 270 8.19 -9.88 5.04
N ALA A 271 8.03 -11.20 5.09
CA ALA A 271 6.73 -11.86 5.00
C ALA A 271 5.70 -11.36 6.02
N PRO A 272 6.03 -11.07 7.31
CA PRO A 272 5.07 -10.47 8.25
C PRO A 272 4.49 -9.12 7.77
N TYR A 273 5.30 -8.28 7.13
CA TYR A 273 4.85 -7.00 6.58
C TYR A 273 4.11 -7.17 5.25
N TRP A 274 4.59 -8.03 4.35
CA TRP A 274 3.89 -8.34 3.10
C TRP A 274 2.51 -8.93 3.33
N LYS A 275 2.40 -9.84 4.31
CA LYS A 275 1.11 -10.40 4.76
C LYS A 275 0.20 -9.32 5.29
N GLN A 276 0.68 -8.41 6.14
CA GLN A 276 -0.15 -7.30 6.65
C GLN A 276 -0.63 -6.38 5.51
N VAL A 277 0.24 -6.07 4.53
CA VAL A 277 -0.17 -5.32 3.33
C VAL A 277 -1.22 -6.08 2.52
N ALA A 278 -1.08 -7.40 2.33
CA ALA A 278 -2.06 -8.24 1.64
C ALA A 278 -3.42 -8.31 2.39
N GLU A 279 -3.40 -8.51 3.71
CA GLU A 279 -4.60 -8.57 4.56
C GLU A 279 -5.38 -7.25 4.57
N VAL A 280 -4.69 -6.11 4.51
CA VAL A 280 -5.35 -4.79 4.41
C VAL A 280 -5.84 -4.53 2.97
N MET A 281 -5.01 -4.77 1.95
CA MET A 281 -5.37 -4.54 0.54
C MET A 281 -6.48 -5.47 0.02
N GLN A 282 -6.68 -6.63 0.65
CA GLN A 282 -7.63 -7.69 0.26
C GLN A 282 -7.63 -7.96 -1.27
N PRO A 283 -6.47 -8.34 -1.85
CA PRO A 283 -6.37 -8.58 -3.28
C PRO A 283 -7.35 -9.68 -3.70
N VAL A 284 -8.17 -9.38 -4.72
CA VAL A 284 -9.13 -10.34 -5.28
C VAL A 284 -8.35 -11.58 -5.72
N GLN A 285 -8.62 -12.71 -5.07
CA GLN A 285 -7.96 -13.97 -5.40
C GLN A 285 -8.40 -14.42 -6.80
N PRO A 286 -7.46 -14.64 -7.74
CA PRO A 286 -7.81 -15.12 -9.06
C PRO A 286 -8.34 -16.56 -8.99
N SER A 287 -9.34 -16.86 -9.81
CA SER A 287 -9.74 -18.24 -10.06
C SER A 287 -9.02 -18.79 -11.28
N TYR A 288 -8.73 -20.08 -11.28
CA TYR A 288 -8.04 -20.78 -12.36
C TYR A 288 -8.89 -21.94 -12.84
N GLN A 289 -9.01 -22.07 -14.15
CA GLN A 289 -9.75 -23.16 -14.80
C GLN A 289 -8.90 -23.71 -15.94
N LEU A 290 -9.05 -25.00 -16.23
CA LEU A 290 -8.48 -25.57 -17.45
C LEU A 290 -9.16 -24.87 -18.62
N GLY A 291 -8.39 -24.15 -19.43
CA GLY A 291 -8.89 -23.69 -20.71
C GLY A 291 -9.17 -24.93 -21.55
N ALA A 292 -10.33 -24.99 -22.20
CA ALA A 292 -10.50 -25.96 -23.27
C ALA A 292 -9.33 -25.78 -24.23
N ALA A 293 -8.62 -26.87 -24.55
CA ALA A 293 -7.71 -26.86 -25.69
C ALA A 293 -8.54 -26.36 -26.87
N ARG A 294 -8.17 -25.21 -27.46
CA ARG A 294 -8.79 -24.78 -28.70
C ARG A 294 -8.45 -25.86 -29.71
N SER A 295 -9.43 -26.70 -30.01
CA SER A 295 -9.40 -27.55 -31.18
C SER A 295 -9.28 -26.60 -32.36
N ASN A 296 -8.06 -26.46 -32.87
CA ASN A 296 -7.86 -26.03 -34.25
C ASN A 296 -8.37 -27.18 -35.11
N SER A 297 -9.71 -27.28 -35.18
CA SER A 297 -10.39 -28.08 -36.18
C SER A 297 -9.84 -27.65 -37.52
N PRO A 298 -9.17 -28.54 -38.29
CA PRO A 298 -8.66 -28.18 -39.60
C PRO A 298 -9.81 -27.87 -40.57
N TYR A 299 -11.02 -28.32 -40.24
CA TYR A 299 -12.26 -27.72 -40.70
C TYR A 299 -12.47 -26.40 -39.97
N GLY A 300 -11.84 -25.35 -40.51
CA GLY A 300 -12.35 -24.01 -40.33
C GLY A 300 -13.75 -23.96 -40.93
N TYR A 301 -14.76 -23.91 -40.07
CA TYR A 301 -16.01 -23.28 -40.45
C TYR A 301 -15.70 -21.79 -40.51
N ASP A 302 -15.31 -21.32 -41.70
CA ASP A 302 -15.43 -19.90 -42.03
C ASP A 302 -16.86 -19.48 -41.67
N GLU A 303 -17.02 -18.29 -41.10
CA GLU A 303 -18.34 -17.77 -40.74
C GLU A 303 -19.16 -17.64 -42.03
N MET A 304 -20.07 -18.59 -42.27
CA MET A 304 -20.97 -18.55 -43.41
C MET A 304 -21.90 -17.36 -43.20
N ASP A 305 -21.72 -16.31 -44.00
CA ASP A 305 -22.62 -15.16 -44.03
C ASP A 305 -24.07 -15.68 -44.18
N ASP A 306 -24.97 -15.29 -43.28
CA ASP A 306 -26.34 -15.84 -43.12
C ASP A 306 -27.23 -15.75 -44.39
N ASP A 307 -26.79 -15.02 -45.42
CA ASP A 307 -27.51 -14.79 -46.68
C ASP A 307 -27.43 -15.98 -47.69
N ASP A 308 -26.44 -16.86 -47.62
CA ASP A 308 -26.20 -17.95 -48.61
C ASP A 308 -26.73 -19.33 -48.14
N MET A 309 -27.92 -19.34 -47.50
CA MET A 309 -28.68 -20.55 -47.15
C MET A 309 -29.26 -21.28 -48.39
N TYR A 310 -28.42 -22.01 -49.13
CA TYR A 310 -28.86 -22.82 -50.27
C TYR A 310 -29.77 -23.97 -49.85
N GLU A 311 -30.97 -24.01 -50.44
CA GLU A 311 -31.97 -25.07 -50.30
C GLU A 311 -31.49 -26.36 -50.98
N TYR A 312 -30.69 -27.16 -50.27
CA TYR A 312 -30.25 -28.48 -50.72
C TYR A 312 -31.41 -29.49 -50.72
N GLU A 313 -32.02 -29.69 -51.89
CA GLU A 313 -32.89 -30.84 -52.15
C GLU A 313 -32.07 -32.14 -52.01
N MET A 314 -32.29 -32.91 -50.93
CA MET A 314 -31.68 -34.22 -50.74
C MET A 314 -32.36 -35.26 -51.63
N ASP A 315 -31.72 -35.66 -52.73
CA ASP A 315 -32.27 -36.65 -53.67
C ASP A 315 -31.27 -37.75 -54.11
N GLU A 316 -30.33 -38.13 -53.23
CA GLU A 316 -29.55 -39.38 -53.34
C GLU A 316 -29.63 -40.21 -52.04
N PRO A 317 -29.80 -41.55 -52.13
CA PRO A 317 -29.87 -42.42 -50.96
C PRO A 317 -28.48 -42.74 -50.40
N MET A 318 -28.27 -42.56 -49.08
CA MET A 318 -27.05 -42.98 -48.40
C MET A 318 -26.85 -44.51 -48.45
N ASP A 319 -25.66 -44.95 -48.87
CA ASP A 319 -25.25 -46.35 -48.81
C ASP A 319 -24.85 -46.70 -47.35
N PRO A 320 -25.47 -47.70 -46.69
CA PRO A 320 -25.45 -47.81 -45.23
C PRO A 320 -24.34 -48.69 -44.63
N ASP A 321 -23.15 -48.75 -45.24
CA ASP A 321 -22.12 -49.75 -44.87
C ASP A 321 -20.65 -49.26 -45.00
N GLU A 322 -20.24 -48.24 -44.21
CA GLU A 322 -18.81 -48.01 -43.94
C GLU A 322 -18.51 -47.69 -42.47
N ASN A 323 -18.55 -48.73 -41.64
CA ASN A 323 -18.12 -48.71 -40.23
C ASN A 323 -16.58 -48.64 -40.11
N SER A 324 -16.00 -47.50 -40.48
CA SER A 324 -14.58 -47.19 -40.36
C SER A 324 -14.20 -46.94 -38.89
N ASN A 325 -14.08 -48.04 -38.14
CA ASN A 325 -13.68 -48.07 -36.73
C ASN A 325 -12.20 -47.65 -36.55
N GLN A 326 -11.91 -46.36 -36.75
CA GLN A 326 -10.56 -45.82 -36.77
C GLN A 326 -9.95 -45.82 -35.36
N SER A 327 -9.12 -46.83 -35.11
CA SER A 327 -8.35 -46.98 -33.88
C SER A 327 -7.56 -45.71 -33.57
N GLY A 328 -7.74 -45.18 -32.35
CA GLY A 328 -7.04 -43.97 -31.92
C GLY A 328 -5.52 -44.13 -32.01
N GLU A 329 -4.88 -43.23 -32.74
CA GLU A 329 -3.43 -43.09 -32.72
C GLU A 329 -2.98 -42.67 -31.32
N ALA A 330 -1.84 -43.20 -30.86
CA ALA A 330 -1.32 -42.87 -29.55
C ALA A 330 -0.88 -41.40 -29.50
N GLU A 331 -1.28 -40.68 -28.46
CA GLU A 331 -0.75 -39.34 -28.17
C GLU A 331 0.79 -39.39 -28.12
N PRO A 332 1.51 -38.47 -28.79
CA PRO A 332 2.97 -38.46 -28.74
C PRO A 332 3.46 -38.15 -27.32
N GLU A 333 4.42 -38.94 -26.81
CA GLU A 333 5.15 -38.63 -25.58
C GLU A 333 6.11 -37.43 -25.79
N GLY A 334 5.56 -36.23 -26.00
CA GLY A 334 6.32 -35.01 -26.26
C GLY A 334 5.57 -33.77 -25.77
N ALA A 335 6.14 -33.08 -24.77
CA ALA A 335 5.60 -31.87 -24.15
C ALA A 335 4.14 -31.95 -23.68
N LYS A 336 3.95 -32.20 -22.37
CA LYS A 336 2.66 -31.92 -21.71
C LYS A 336 2.47 -30.41 -21.64
N GLU A 337 1.72 -29.88 -22.60
CA GLU A 337 1.18 -28.52 -22.58
C GLU A 337 -0.19 -28.51 -21.88
N MET A 338 -0.51 -27.40 -21.22
CA MET A 338 -1.80 -27.20 -20.56
C MET A 338 -2.22 -25.74 -20.71
N ILE A 339 -3.40 -25.51 -21.27
CA ILE A 339 -4.01 -24.19 -21.35
C ILE A 339 -4.73 -23.92 -20.03
N VAL A 340 -4.44 -22.79 -19.38
CA VAL A 340 -5.11 -22.35 -18.15
C VAL A 340 -5.66 -20.95 -18.35
N THR A 341 -6.92 -20.76 -17.98
CA THR A 341 -7.56 -19.43 -17.91
C THR A 341 -7.57 -18.96 -16.46
N ARG A 342 -6.90 -17.83 -16.22
CA ARG A 342 -6.95 -17.05 -14.98
C ARG A 342 -8.06 -16.02 -15.10
N SER A 343 -9.00 -16.00 -14.15
CA SER A 343 -10.11 -15.06 -14.11
C SER A 343 -10.02 -14.19 -12.86
N LEU A 344 -9.92 -12.87 -13.06
CA LEU A 344 -9.74 -11.86 -12.01
C LEU A 344 -10.75 -10.72 -12.22
N ASN A 345 -11.81 -10.71 -11.40
CA ASN A 345 -13.04 -9.96 -11.68
C ASN A 345 -13.59 -10.33 -13.09
N GLU A 346 -14.00 -9.34 -13.88
CA GLU A 346 -14.49 -9.52 -15.25
C GLU A 346 -13.35 -9.86 -16.26
N ASN A 347 -12.09 -9.69 -15.87
CA ASN A 347 -10.95 -9.91 -16.76
C ASN A 347 -10.53 -11.39 -16.77
N GLN A 348 -10.74 -12.06 -17.91
CA GLN A 348 -10.18 -13.38 -18.17
C GLN A 348 -8.87 -13.27 -18.97
N GLN A 349 -7.88 -14.08 -18.59
CA GLN A 349 -6.58 -14.16 -19.24
C GLN A 349 -6.16 -15.63 -19.37
N THR A 350 -6.04 -16.09 -20.61
CA THR A 350 -5.53 -17.43 -20.91
C THR A 350 -4.01 -17.41 -21.08
N ALA A 351 -3.36 -18.48 -20.67
CA ALA A 351 -1.93 -18.75 -20.87
C ALA A 351 -1.73 -20.25 -21.16
N THR A 352 -0.75 -20.57 -22.02
CA THR A 352 -0.31 -21.95 -22.24
C THR A 352 0.91 -22.20 -21.38
N TYR A 353 0.88 -23.26 -20.58
CA TYR A 353 2.00 -23.72 -19.76
C TYR A 353 2.57 -25.03 -20.32
N GLN A 354 3.89 -25.22 -20.25
CA GLN A 354 4.56 -26.44 -20.72
C GLN A 354 5.55 -26.97 -19.67
N LEU A 355 5.80 -28.28 -19.67
CA LEU A 355 6.62 -28.95 -18.66
C LEU A 355 8.14 -28.95 -19.00
N VAL A 356 8.95 -28.32 -18.13
CA VAL A 356 10.41 -28.15 -18.25
C VAL A 356 11.10 -28.68 -16.99
N ASP A 357 11.99 -29.68 -17.10
CA ASP A 357 12.70 -30.31 -15.96
C ASP A 357 11.81 -30.78 -14.78
N GLY A 358 10.52 -31.05 -15.03
CA GLY A 358 9.54 -31.26 -13.96
C GLY A 358 9.10 -29.95 -13.29
N TYR A 359 8.89 -28.90 -14.06
CA TYR A 359 8.25 -27.64 -13.66
C TYR A 359 7.44 -27.10 -14.85
N TRP A 360 6.14 -26.80 -14.70
CA TRP A 360 5.39 -26.06 -15.70
C TRP A 360 5.90 -24.62 -15.77
N VAL A 361 5.96 -24.07 -16.98
CA VAL A 361 6.37 -22.70 -17.24
C VAL A 361 5.46 -22.13 -18.31
N GLU A 362 5.06 -20.86 -18.21
CA GLU A 362 4.37 -20.18 -19.31
C GLU A 362 5.21 -20.31 -20.59
N LYS A 363 4.61 -20.81 -21.68
CA LYS A 363 5.34 -21.30 -22.86
C LYS A 363 6.26 -20.23 -23.46
N GLU A 364 5.77 -18.99 -23.57
CA GLU A 364 6.57 -17.82 -23.99
C GLU A 364 7.84 -17.63 -23.13
N LEU A 365 7.75 -17.79 -21.81
CA LEU A 365 8.88 -17.63 -20.89
C LEU A 365 9.91 -18.74 -21.06
N ALA A 366 9.47 -19.99 -21.25
CA ALA A 366 10.36 -21.13 -21.44
C ALA A 366 11.05 -21.15 -22.82
N GLU A 367 10.31 -20.83 -23.88
CA GLU A 367 10.87 -20.71 -25.24
C GLU A 367 11.90 -19.57 -25.33
N ASN A 368 11.61 -18.42 -24.72
CA ASN A 368 12.48 -17.25 -24.74
C ASN A 368 13.50 -17.20 -23.59
N TRP A 369 13.60 -18.26 -22.76
CA TRP A 369 14.40 -18.22 -21.53
C TRP A 369 15.87 -17.85 -21.78
N ALA A 370 16.52 -18.55 -22.73
CA ALA A 370 17.95 -18.33 -23.02
C ALA A 370 18.24 -16.90 -23.48
N THR A 371 17.42 -16.37 -24.40
CA THR A 371 17.54 -14.99 -24.91
C THR A 371 17.27 -13.95 -23.81
N ARG A 372 16.36 -14.22 -22.87
CA ARG A 372 16.15 -13.38 -21.67
C ARG A 372 17.36 -13.40 -20.75
N MET A 373 17.97 -14.56 -20.51
CA MET A 373 19.17 -14.66 -19.67
C MET A 373 20.37 -13.95 -20.32
N GLU A 374 20.63 -14.16 -21.61
CA GLU A 374 21.69 -13.46 -22.36
C GLU A 374 21.50 -11.93 -22.34
N SER A 375 20.25 -11.46 -22.51
CA SER A 375 19.93 -10.03 -22.43
C SER A 375 20.17 -9.44 -21.04
N LEU A 376 19.87 -10.19 -19.97
CA LEU A 376 20.16 -9.78 -18.59
C LEU A 376 21.66 -9.82 -18.28
N GLU A 377 22.38 -10.86 -18.69
CA GLU A 377 23.83 -11.00 -18.53
C GLU A 377 24.57 -9.86 -19.24
N LYS A 378 24.11 -9.47 -20.43
CA LYS A 378 24.65 -8.30 -21.15
C LYS A 378 24.36 -6.99 -20.41
N SER A 379 23.13 -6.79 -19.93
CA SER A 379 22.72 -5.60 -19.16
C SER A 379 23.55 -5.43 -17.87
N ILE A 380 23.83 -6.55 -17.20
CA ILE A 380 24.77 -6.66 -16.06
C ILE A 380 26.21 -6.37 -16.51
N SER A 381 26.65 -6.95 -17.63
CA SER A 381 28.00 -6.80 -18.17
C SER A 381 28.35 -5.34 -18.47
N ASP A 382 27.47 -4.63 -19.17
CA ASP A 382 27.64 -3.24 -19.63
C ASP A 382 27.63 -2.20 -18.48
N GLN A 383 27.46 -2.63 -17.21
CA GLN A 383 27.27 -1.84 -15.96
C GLN A 383 26.05 -0.90 -15.94
N SER A 384 25.64 -0.39 -17.10
CA SER A 384 24.48 0.46 -17.31
C SER A 384 23.18 -0.19 -16.84
N GLY A 385 23.01 -1.51 -16.93
CA GLY A 385 21.81 -2.21 -16.47
C GLY A 385 21.62 -2.17 -14.95
N ILE A 386 22.64 -2.55 -14.19
CA ILE A 386 22.61 -2.51 -12.71
C ILE A 386 22.44 -1.06 -12.25
N MET A 387 23.20 -0.13 -12.84
CA MET A 387 23.12 1.28 -12.48
C MET A 387 21.83 1.95 -12.95
N ALA A 388 21.12 1.45 -13.97
CA ALA A 388 19.78 1.91 -14.35
C ALA A 388 18.66 1.25 -13.53
N MET A 389 18.90 0.09 -12.92
CA MET A 389 18.00 -0.53 -11.95
C MET A 389 18.09 0.18 -10.59
N LEU A 390 19.30 0.56 -10.15
CA LEU A 390 19.54 1.33 -8.92
C LEU A 390 19.19 2.81 -9.10
N ASN A 391 19.73 3.47 -10.13
CA ASN A 391 19.32 4.82 -10.55
C ASN A 391 18.10 4.77 -11.48
N ASN A 392 17.13 3.89 -11.17
CA ASN A 392 15.83 3.91 -11.85
C ASN A 392 15.26 5.32 -11.70
N SER A 393 14.84 5.95 -12.81
CA SER A 393 14.35 7.34 -12.78
C SER A 393 13.16 7.53 -11.83
N ALA A 394 12.40 6.47 -11.53
CA ALA A 394 11.39 6.46 -10.48
C ALA A 394 12.01 6.53 -9.06
N LEU A 395 13.09 5.79 -8.77
CA LEU A 395 13.81 5.85 -7.48
C LEU A 395 14.51 7.19 -7.28
N SER A 396 15.29 7.64 -8.27
CA SER A 396 16.00 8.92 -8.20
C SER A 396 15.02 10.10 -8.16
N GLY A 397 13.93 10.05 -8.93
CA GLY A 397 12.85 11.04 -8.89
C GLY A 397 12.09 11.05 -7.56
N LEU A 398 11.83 9.87 -6.97
CA LEU A 398 11.24 9.75 -5.64
C LEU A 398 12.17 10.38 -4.58
N SER A 399 13.46 10.04 -4.59
CA SER A 399 14.46 10.62 -3.68
C SER A 399 14.48 12.15 -3.75
N LEU A 400 14.68 12.71 -4.95
CA LEU A 400 14.72 14.16 -5.19
C LEU A 400 13.43 14.89 -4.78
N PHE A 401 12.27 14.22 -4.85
CA PHE A 401 10.99 14.81 -4.47
C PHE A 401 10.65 14.65 -2.99
N VAL A 402 10.97 13.49 -2.41
CA VAL A 402 10.52 13.08 -1.07
C VAL A 402 11.53 13.46 0.02
N GLN A 403 12.82 13.29 -0.21
CA GLN A 403 13.82 13.49 0.84
C GLN A 403 13.84 14.93 1.40
N PRO A 404 13.80 16.01 0.58
CA PRO A 404 13.70 17.38 1.10
C PRO A 404 12.38 17.67 1.83
N LYS A 405 11.33 16.87 1.60
CA LYS A 405 10.04 16.97 2.32
C LYS A 405 10.09 16.25 3.65
N ILE A 406 10.75 15.08 3.71
CA ILE A 406 11.04 14.39 4.98
C ILE A 406 11.86 15.30 5.87
N GLU A 407 13.01 15.79 5.40
CA GLU A 407 13.93 16.64 6.17
C GLU A 407 13.23 17.92 6.70
N ARG A 408 12.35 18.54 5.88
CA ARG A 408 11.55 19.70 6.30
C ARG A 408 10.44 19.34 7.30
N LEU A 409 9.85 18.15 7.24
CA LEU A 409 8.77 17.75 8.17
C LEU A 409 9.33 17.17 9.47
N SER A 410 10.45 16.47 9.43
CA SER A 410 11.11 15.83 10.60
C SER A 410 11.79 16.82 11.55
N THR A 411 11.91 18.09 11.14
CA THR A 411 12.43 19.19 11.96
C THR A 411 11.32 20.00 12.64
N ILE A 412 10.05 19.60 12.51
CA ILE A 412 8.90 20.31 13.08
C ILE A 412 8.42 19.65 14.38
N GLU A 413 8.78 20.24 15.51
CA GLU A 413 8.41 19.74 16.85
C GLU A 413 6.92 19.91 17.20
N SER A 414 6.20 20.82 16.51
CA SER A 414 4.79 21.10 16.82
C SER A 414 3.82 20.52 15.79
N LYS A 415 2.84 19.78 16.30
CA LYS A 415 1.78 19.13 15.51
C LYS A 415 1.00 20.10 14.60
N ALA A 416 0.77 21.34 15.04
CA ALA A 416 0.05 22.34 14.26
C ALA A 416 0.86 22.81 13.04
N GLU A 417 2.16 23.09 13.23
CA GLU A 417 3.06 23.48 12.14
C GLU A 417 3.31 22.29 11.19
N PHE A 418 3.39 21.07 11.72
CA PHE A 418 3.52 19.85 10.92
C PHE A 418 2.30 19.64 10.01
N HIS A 419 1.08 19.78 10.55
CA HIS A 419 -0.15 19.74 9.76
C HIS A 419 -0.19 20.83 8.69
N GLN A 420 0.17 22.07 9.04
CA GLN A 420 0.24 23.18 8.08
C GLN A 420 1.29 22.94 6.98
N ALA A 421 2.45 22.38 7.32
CA ALA A 421 3.51 22.06 6.37
C ALA A 421 3.14 20.86 5.47
N LEU A 422 2.43 19.86 6.01
CA LEU A 422 1.90 18.72 5.28
C LEU A 422 0.80 19.15 4.30
N ASP A 423 -0.14 20.00 4.72
CA ASP A 423 -1.15 20.59 3.82
C ASP A 423 -0.49 21.37 2.67
N GLN A 424 0.61 22.10 2.92
CA GLN A 424 1.43 22.74 1.87
C GLN A 424 2.10 21.74 0.90
N GLN A 425 2.37 20.51 1.32
CA GLN A 425 2.85 19.46 0.40
C GLN A 425 1.68 18.83 -0.37
N LEU A 426 0.55 18.58 0.29
CA LEU A 426 -0.62 17.91 -0.29
C LEU A 426 -1.36 18.77 -1.32
N THR A 427 -1.33 20.11 -1.22
CA THR A 427 -1.89 20.99 -2.27
C THR A 427 -1.13 20.89 -3.60
N GLY A 428 0.15 20.53 -3.58
CA GLY A 428 0.94 20.18 -4.77
C GLY A 428 0.86 18.70 -5.17
N VAL A 429 0.21 17.85 -4.37
CA VAL A 429 0.15 16.39 -4.57
C VAL A 429 -1.30 15.92 -4.47
N THR A 430 -2.08 16.24 -5.50
CA THR A 430 -3.48 15.77 -5.64
C THR A 430 -3.62 14.26 -5.87
N SER A 431 -2.51 13.51 -5.93
CA SER A 431 -2.53 12.04 -5.86
C SER A 431 -1.25 11.46 -5.24
N VAL A 432 -1.23 11.26 -3.91
CA VAL A 432 -0.13 10.54 -3.23
C VAL A 432 -0.03 9.09 -3.72
N GLY A 433 -1.18 8.43 -3.94
CA GLY A 433 -1.26 7.13 -4.64
C GLY A 433 -0.76 7.18 -6.09
N GLY A 434 -0.63 8.37 -6.69
CA GLY A 434 -0.06 8.59 -8.01
C GLY A 434 1.48 8.54 -8.07
N ILE A 435 2.15 8.37 -6.93
CA ILE A 435 3.61 8.15 -6.86
C ILE A 435 3.92 6.74 -6.33
N LEU A 436 3.34 6.37 -5.17
CA LEU A 436 3.61 5.07 -4.55
C LEU A 436 3.11 3.88 -5.38
N ILE A 437 1.91 3.95 -5.97
CA ILE A 437 1.37 2.83 -6.75
C ILE A 437 2.14 2.67 -8.08
N PRO A 438 2.46 3.74 -8.86
CA PRO A 438 3.35 3.62 -10.00
C PRO A 438 4.78 3.15 -9.64
N PHE A 439 5.33 3.52 -8.49
CA PHE A 439 6.61 2.97 -8.03
C PHE A 439 6.52 1.46 -7.79
N LEU A 440 5.53 0.98 -7.02
CA LEU A 440 5.33 -0.45 -6.77
C LEU A 440 5.04 -1.22 -8.08
N ARG A 441 4.27 -0.64 -9.01
CA ARG A 441 4.06 -1.18 -10.37
C ARG A 441 5.34 -1.24 -11.21
N SER A 442 6.29 -0.33 -11.01
CA SER A 442 7.56 -0.28 -11.74
C SER A 442 8.55 -1.35 -11.30
N VAL A 443 8.36 -1.95 -10.11
CA VAL A 443 9.10 -3.11 -9.64
C VAL A 443 8.49 -4.36 -10.28
N PRO A 444 9.18 -5.08 -11.20
CA PRO A 444 8.53 -6.08 -12.05
C PRO A 444 7.85 -7.23 -11.29
N ILE A 445 8.39 -7.62 -10.13
CA ILE A 445 7.86 -8.71 -9.30
C ILE A 445 6.67 -8.32 -8.41
N LEU A 446 6.34 -7.02 -8.33
CA LEU A 446 5.17 -6.49 -7.60
C LEU A 446 4.06 -6.00 -8.55
N LYS A 447 4.34 -5.95 -9.85
CA LYS A 447 3.42 -5.48 -10.89
C LYS A 447 2.09 -6.23 -10.89
N ASP A 448 2.12 -7.55 -10.67
CA ASP A 448 0.92 -8.40 -10.66
C ASP A 448 0.04 -8.23 -9.41
N TRP A 449 0.60 -7.66 -8.33
CA TRP A 449 -0.14 -7.28 -7.11
C TRP A 449 -0.88 -5.94 -7.25
N PHE A 450 -0.42 -5.06 -8.15
CA PHE A 450 -0.94 -3.71 -8.33
C PHE A 450 -1.43 -3.47 -9.77
N PRO A 451 -2.45 -4.22 -10.26
CA PRO A 451 -2.90 -4.16 -11.64
C PRO A 451 -3.23 -2.75 -12.13
N GLU A 452 -3.04 -2.53 -13.44
CA GLU A 452 -3.08 -1.22 -14.05
C GLU A 452 -4.52 -0.66 -14.16
N ALA A 453 -4.76 0.51 -13.56
CA ALA A 453 -6.03 1.21 -13.69
C ALA A 453 -6.06 1.96 -15.03
N SER A 454 -6.78 1.42 -16.02
CA SER A 454 -6.74 1.96 -17.39
C SER A 454 -7.26 3.41 -17.44
N ARG A 455 -6.40 4.35 -17.86
CA ARG A 455 -6.84 5.69 -18.24
C ARG A 455 -7.76 5.61 -19.46
N SER A 456 -8.89 6.31 -19.39
CA SER A 456 -9.82 6.44 -20.51
C SER A 456 -9.26 7.36 -21.58
N ASP A 457 -9.14 6.86 -22.80
CA ASP A 457 -8.59 7.54 -23.99
C ASP A 457 -9.58 8.57 -24.60
N ARG A 458 -10.35 9.26 -23.73
CA ARG A 458 -11.53 10.07 -24.10
C ARG A 458 -11.25 11.56 -24.25
N ASP A 459 -10.03 11.98 -23.90
CA ASP A 459 -9.59 13.38 -23.92
C ASP A 459 -8.91 13.78 -25.26
N ARG A 460 -9.18 13.03 -26.34
CA ARG A 460 -8.56 13.25 -27.67
C ARG A 460 -9.49 13.77 -28.77
N ASP A 461 -10.80 13.72 -28.58
CA ASP A 461 -11.80 14.13 -29.58
C ASP A 461 -12.31 15.58 -29.37
N PHE A 462 -11.54 16.42 -28.68
CA PHE A 462 -11.87 17.82 -28.40
C PHE A 462 -10.68 18.78 -28.65
N TYR A 463 -10.14 18.78 -29.88
CA TYR A 463 -9.45 19.94 -30.48
C TYR A 463 -9.55 19.92 -32.01
#